data_AF-A0A2M6VK39-F1
#
_entry.id   AF-A0A2M6VK39-F1
#
_cell.length_a   1.000
_cell.length_b   1.000
_cell.length_c   1.000
_cell.angle_alpha   90.00
_cell.angle_beta   90.00
_cell.angle_gamma   90.00
#
_symmetry.space_group_name_H-M   'P 1'
#
loop_
_entity.id
_entity.type
_entity.pdbx_description
1 polymer ?
#
loop_
_entity_poly.entity_id
_entity_poly.type
_entity_poly.pdbx_seq_one_letter_code
_entity_poly.pdbx_strand_id
1 'polypeptide(L)'
;MKKRVSLAVLGLVLAGVAASHLSWEEKDNGYLLVIDGREVDVLGQLRNDWNRALRNCTRVSFLSAQDPRYLQAKATIQAYSPPQSSSAQLAGVWAAGDWTLAEVEFAQLLPAVVLMHTVNGATAIVPSAVWSGYTQPWKAAPHIRRYLSQQGGAAPPDLFECFEPQSASFH
;
A
#
# COMPACT_ATOMS: atom_id res chain seq x y z
N MET A 1 10.71 -8.73 -53.53
CA MET A 1 10.51 -9.63 -52.37
C MET A 1 9.02 -9.87 -52.18
N LYS A 2 8.56 -11.11 -51.93
CA LYS A 2 7.13 -11.39 -51.71
C LYS A 2 6.68 -10.68 -50.42
N LYS A 3 5.57 -9.93 -50.45
CA LYS A 3 5.02 -9.17 -49.30
C LYS A 3 4.96 -9.99 -48.00
N ARG A 4 4.71 -11.30 -48.11
CA ARG A 4 4.69 -12.25 -46.99
C ARG A 4 6.04 -12.37 -46.26
N VAL A 5 7.15 -12.34 -47.00
CA VAL A 5 8.52 -12.41 -46.42
C VAL A 5 8.83 -11.11 -45.68
N SER A 6 8.49 -9.96 -46.25
CA SER A 6 8.68 -8.67 -45.58
C SER A 6 7.87 -8.54 -44.30
N LEU A 7 6.62 -9.03 -44.28
CA LEU A 7 5.79 -9.08 -43.07
C LEU A 7 6.37 -10.00 -42.00
N ALA A 8 6.87 -11.18 -42.39
CA ALA A 8 7.51 -12.10 -41.45
C ALA A 8 8.78 -11.51 -40.83
N VAL A 9 9.63 -10.88 -41.65
CA VAL A 9 10.84 -10.20 -41.16
C VAL A 9 10.48 -9.04 -40.24
N LEU A 10 9.49 -8.21 -40.60
CA LEU A 10 9.03 -7.12 -39.73
C LEU A 10 8.54 -7.64 -38.38
N GLY A 11 7.76 -8.72 -38.37
CA GLY A 11 7.29 -9.34 -37.13
C GLY A 11 8.44 -9.84 -36.24
N LEU A 12 9.44 -10.48 -36.84
CA LEU A 12 10.63 -10.95 -36.12
C LEU A 12 11.46 -9.80 -35.54
N VAL A 13 11.65 -8.72 -36.31
CA VAL A 13 12.36 -7.53 -35.83
C VAL A 13 11.61 -6.87 -34.67
N LEU A 14 10.29 -6.71 -34.78
CA LEU A 14 9.47 -6.16 -33.70
C LEU A 14 9.53 -7.02 -32.44
N ALA A 15 9.45 -8.34 -32.57
CA ALA A 15 9.56 -9.27 -31.45
C ALA A 15 10.96 -9.20 -30.80
N GLY A 16 12.03 -9.14 -31.60
CA GLY A 16 13.40 -9.03 -31.11
C GLY A 16 13.66 -7.73 -30.35
N VAL A 17 13.17 -6.60 -30.87
CA VAL A 17 13.24 -5.30 -30.19
C VAL A 17 12.43 -5.34 -28.89
N ALA A 18 11.20 -5.84 -28.91
CA ALA A 18 10.41 -5.96 -27.69
C ALA A 18 11.11 -6.83 -26.63
N ALA A 19 11.68 -7.97 -27.02
CA ALA A 19 12.40 -8.87 -26.12
C ALA A 19 13.71 -8.26 -25.57
N SER A 20 14.33 -7.29 -26.26
CA SER A 20 15.53 -6.61 -25.71
C SER A 20 15.20 -5.55 -24.67
N HIS A 21 13.96 -5.07 -24.62
CA HIS A 21 13.53 -4.00 -23.72
C HIS A 21 12.69 -4.49 -22.54
N LEU A 22 12.14 -5.71 -22.62
CA LEU A 22 11.30 -6.31 -21.59
C LEU A 22 12.00 -7.53 -20.98
N SER A 23 12.21 -7.51 -19.66
CA SER A 23 12.64 -8.69 -18.91
C SER A 23 11.79 -8.87 -17.65
N TRP A 24 11.79 -10.09 -17.10
CA TRP A 24 11.18 -10.39 -15.81
C TRP A 24 12.29 -10.62 -14.79
N GLU A 25 12.16 -10.02 -13.61
CA GLU A 25 13.11 -10.18 -12.51
C GLU A 25 12.39 -10.73 -11.28
N GLU A 26 12.95 -11.79 -10.70
CA GLU A 26 12.50 -12.34 -9.43
C GLU A 26 13.20 -11.62 -8.28
N LYS A 27 12.40 -11.16 -7.32
CA LYS A 27 12.86 -10.55 -6.07
C LYS A 27 12.15 -11.19 -4.89
N ASP A 28 12.58 -10.87 -3.68
CA ASP A 28 12.08 -11.46 -2.42
C ASP A 28 10.55 -11.48 -2.28
N ASN A 29 9.86 -10.51 -2.90
CA ASN A 29 8.41 -10.34 -2.79
C ASN A 29 7.61 -10.75 -4.04
N GLY A 30 8.27 -11.30 -5.07
CA GLY A 30 7.64 -11.82 -6.30
C GLY A 30 8.36 -11.41 -7.58
N TYR A 31 7.60 -11.25 -8.66
CA TYR A 31 8.13 -10.88 -9.97
C TYR A 31 7.83 -9.43 -10.33
N LEU A 32 8.82 -8.75 -10.90
CA LEU A 32 8.69 -7.42 -11.47
C LEU A 32 8.92 -7.51 -12.99
N LEU A 33 8.16 -6.71 -13.73
CA LEU A 33 8.44 -6.48 -15.14
C LEU A 33 9.44 -5.34 -15.23
N VAL A 34 10.57 -5.56 -15.89
CA VAL A 34 11.57 -4.54 -16.15
C VAL A 34 11.40 -4.06 -17.58
N ILE A 35 11.14 -2.76 -17.75
CA ILE A 35 11.01 -2.10 -19.05
C ILE A 35 12.11 -1.06 -19.14
N ASP A 36 13.05 -1.21 -20.08
CA ASP A 36 14.18 -0.29 -20.25
C ASP A 36 14.99 -0.07 -18.95
N GLY A 37 15.16 -1.14 -18.16
CA GLY A 37 15.86 -1.09 -16.87
C GLY A 37 15.05 -0.47 -15.72
N ARG A 38 13.76 -0.14 -15.92
CA ARG A 38 12.87 0.33 -14.86
C ARG A 38 11.96 -0.79 -14.37
N GLU A 39 11.94 -0.99 -13.07
CA GLU A 39 11.12 -2.01 -12.41
C GLU A 39 9.67 -1.55 -12.29
N VAL A 40 8.73 -2.40 -12.70
CA VAL A 40 7.29 -2.15 -12.70
C VAL A 40 6.55 -3.34 -12.10
N ASP A 41 5.80 -3.08 -11.02
CA ASP A 41 4.94 -4.07 -10.38
C ASP A 41 3.58 -4.21 -11.08
N VAL A 42 3.58 -4.83 -12.26
CA VAL A 42 2.37 -5.07 -13.05
C VAL A 42 1.36 -5.93 -12.29
N LEU A 43 1.83 -6.95 -11.57
CA LEU A 43 0.97 -7.85 -10.80
C LEU A 43 0.31 -7.11 -9.63
N GLY A 44 1.06 -6.26 -8.92
CA GLY A 44 0.53 -5.40 -7.87
C GLY A 44 -0.49 -4.40 -8.40
N GLN A 45 -0.23 -3.76 -9.54
CA GLN A 45 -1.19 -2.86 -10.17
C GLN A 45 -2.51 -3.57 -10.50
N LEU A 46 -2.45 -4.75 -11.13
CA LEU A 46 -3.63 -5.57 -11.42
C LEU A 46 -4.40 -5.96 -10.15
N ARG A 47 -3.70 -6.41 -9.10
CA ARG A 47 -4.31 -6.75 -7.80
C ARG A 47 -4.98 -5.53 -7.16
N ASN A 48 -4.36 -4.36 -7.27
CA ASN A 48 -4.91 -3.13 -6.72
C ASN A 48 -6.21 -2.72 -7.42
N ASP A 49 -6.22 -2.77 -8.76
CA ASP A 49 -7.36 -2.39 -9.57
C ASP A 49 -8.52 -3.38 -9.39
N TRP A 50 -8.20 -4.68 -9.31
CA TRP A 50 -9.17 -5.73 -8.99
C TRP A 50 -9.82 -5.52 -7.61
N ASN A 51 -9.01 -5.26 -6.57
CA ASN A 51 -9.52 -4.93 -5.24
C ASN A 51 -10.42 -3.68 -5.27
N ARG A 52 -10.02 -2.63 -6.00
CA ARG A 52 -10.83 -1.42 -6.13
C ARG A 52 -12.18 -1.65 -6.80
N ALA A 53 -12.23 -2.55 -7.77
CA ALA A 53 -13.47 -2.91 -8.45
C ALA A 53 -14.44 -3.72 -7.57
N LEU A 54 -13.92 -4.53 -6.64
CA LEU A 54 -14.73 -5.51 -5.90
C LEU A 54 -14.94 -5.19 -4.42
N ARG A 55 -14.09 -4.36 -3.81
CA ARG A 55 -14.18 -4.08 -2.36
C ARG A 55 -15.50 -3.43 -1.99
N ASN A 56 -15.93 -3.67 -0.76
CA ASN A 56 -17.08 -3.01 -0.18
C ASN A 56 -16.65 -2.16 1.03
N CYS A 57 -16.68 -0.84 0.89
CA CYS A 57 -16.27 0.10 1.93
C CYS A 57 -17.43 0.70 2.74
N THR A 58 -18.63 0.12 2.68
CA THR A 58 -19.81 0.68 3.36
C THR A 58 -19.67 0.79 4.89
N ARG A 59 -18.84 -0.06 5.50
CA ARG A 59 -18.55 -0.03 6.95
C ARG A 59 -17.26 0.71 7.31
N VAL A 60 -16.54 1.20 6.30
CA VAL A 60 -15.26 1.88 6.46
C VAL A 60 -15.46 3.38 6.20
N SER A 61 -15.20 4.20 7.21
CA SER A 61 -15.21 5.64 7.08
C SER A 61 -13.79 6.19 6.97
N PHE A 62 -13.53 7.05 5.99
CA PHE A 62 -12.35 7.91 5.99
C PHE A 62 -12.60 9.11 6.92
N LEU A 63 -11.72 9.31 7.90
CA LEU A 63 -11.92 10.30 8.97
C LEU A 63 -11.35 11.65 8.58
N SER A 64 -12.09 12.72 8.88
CA SER A 64 -11.57 14.08 8.78
C SER A 64 -10.67 14.41 9.96
N ALA A 65 -9.82 15.42 9.81
CA ALA A 65 -8.92 15.87 10.87
C ALA A 65 -9.63 16.41 12.13
N GLN A 66 -10.94 16.70 12.04
CA GLN A 66 -11.77 17.14 13.16
C GLN A 66 -12.49 15.99 13.87
N ASP A 67 -12.47 14.77 13.33
CA ASP A 67 -13.08 13.61 13.98
C ASP A 67 -12.32 13.28 15.29
N PRO A 68 -13.00 13.09 16.43
CA PRO A 68 -12.34 12.73 17.68
C PRO A 68 -11.46 11.48 17.58
N ARG A 69 -11.84 10.49 16.76
CA ARG A 69 -11.05 9.27 16.53
C ARG A 69 -9.77 9.54 15.74
N TYR A 70 -9.78 10.52 14.84
CA TYR A 70 -8.57 10.98 14.15
C TYR A 70 -7.60 11.61 15.15
N LEU A 71 -8.10 12.50 16.02
CA LEU A 71 -7.29 13.15 17.05
C LEU A 71 -6.73 12.14 18.06
N GLN A 72 -7.55 11.17 18.45
CA GLN A 72 -7.14 10.08 19.34
C GLN A 72 -6.05 9.21 18.69
N ALA A 73 -6.23 8.79 17.43
CA ALA A 73 -5.22 8.06 16.68
C ALA A 73 -3.89 8.82 16.62
N LYS A 74 -3.94 10.13 16.32
CA LYS A 74 -2.75 10.99 16.29
C LYS A 74 -2.03 11.01 17.64
N ALA A 75 -2.79 11.24 18.72
CA ALA A 75 -2.24 11.29 20.07
C ALA A 75 -1.61 9.95 20.48
N THR A 76 -2.29 8.83 20.20
CA THR A 76 -1.79 7.48 20.46
C THR A 76 -0.47 7.22 19.72
N ILE A 77 -0.36 7.57 18.45
CA ILE A 77 0.87 7.40 17.67
C ILE A 77 2.00 8.30 18.20
N GLN A 78 1.71 9.56 18.49
CA GLN A 78 2.71 10.49 19.02
C GLN A 78 3.28 10.02 20.37
N ALA A 79 2.45 9.40 21.21
CA ALA A 79 2.83 8.91 22.53
C ALA A 79 3.52 7.54 22.51
N TYR A 80 3.49 6.78 21.41
CA TYR A 80 3.91 5.38 21.42
C TYR A 80 5.41 5.16 21.65
N SER A 81 6.29 5.94 21.01
CA SER A 81 7.75 5.82 21.17
C SER A 81 8.49 7.15 20.93
N PRO A 82 8.26 8.17 21.78
CA PRO A 82 8.96 9.45 21.68
C PRO A 82 10.48 9.30 21.87
N PRO A 83 11.31 10.21 21.31
CA PRO A 83 10.93 11.53 20.80
C PRO A 83 10.49 11.56 19.33
N GLN A 84 10.93 10.61 18.51
CA GLN A 84 10.77 10.68 17.06
C GLN A 84 9.29 10.55 16.61
N SER A 85 8.49 9.78 17.35
CA SER A 85 7.04 9.63 17.08
C SER A 85 6.24 10.92 17.29
N SER A 86 6.74 11.88 18.07
CA SER A 86 6.03 13.15 18.33
C SER A 86 5.80 13.98 17.06
N SER A 87 6.64 13.78 16.04
CA SER A 87 6.53 14.44 14.74
C SER A 87 5.43 13.88 13.82
N ALA A 88 4.70 12.85 14.25
CA ALA A 88 3.69 12.16 13.46
C ALA A 88 2.68 13.12 12.82
N GLN A 89 2.56 13.05 11.50
CA GLN A 89 1.50 13.69 10.71
C GLN A 89 0.69 12.61 10.00
N LEU A 90 -0.61 12.54 10.27
CA LEU A 90 -1.47 11.55 9.64
C LEU A 90 -1.83 11.99 8.23
N ALA A 91 -1.44 11.20 7.23
CA ALA A 91 -1.80 11.42 5.83
C ALA A 91 -3.23 10.94 5.52
N GLY A 92 -3.68 9.91 6.23
CA GLY A 92 -5.03 9.36 6.08
C GLY A 92 -5.40 8.48 7.27
N VAL A 93 -6.69 8.44 7.61
CA VAL A 93 -7.21 7.59 8.69
C VAL A 93 -8.51 6.94 8.25
N TRP A 94 -8.57 5.62 8.38
CA TRP A 94 -9.76 4.81 8.10
C TRP A 94 -10.24 4.19 9.40
N ALA A 95 -11.55 4.08 9.59
CA ALA A 95 -12.12 3.42 10.76
C ALA A 95 -13.26 2.49 10.38
N ALA A 96 -13.36 1.37 11.11
CA ALA A 96 -14.42 0.38 11.01
C ALA A 96 -14.76 -0.15 12.41
N GLY A 97 -15.88 0.31 12.98
CA GLY A 97 -16.21 0.04 14.38
C GLY A 97 -15.15 0.58 15.33
N ASP A 98 -14.62 -0.30 16.19
CA ASP A 98 -13.57 0.03 17.18
C ASP A 98 -12.14 0.00 16.61
N TRP A 99 -12.00 -0.30 15.31
CA TRP A 99 -10.71 -0.39 14.64
C TRP A 99 -10.41 0.86 13.85
N THR A 100 -9.17 1.32 13.94
CA THR A 100 -8.67 2.48 13.19
C THR A 100 -7.35 2.10 12.52
N LEU A 101 -7.21 2.44 11.25
CA LEU A 101 -5.98 2.31 10.49
C LEU A 101 -5.50 3.70 10.12
N ALA A 102 -4.28 4.06 10.51
CA ALA A 102 -3.73 5.38 10.27
C ALA A 102 -2.46 5.29 9.42
N GLU A 103 -2.44 6.03 8.33
CA GLU A 103 -1.24 6.28 7.54
C GLU A 103 -0.56 7.52 8.09
N VAL A 104 0.74 7.41 8.37
CA VAL A 104 1.50 8.44 9.08
C VAL A 104 2.85 8.67 8.43
N GLU A 105 3.18 9.95 8.32
CA GLU A 105 4.50 10.47 7.97
C GLU A 105 5.20 10.98 9.23
N PHE A 106 6.52 10.89 9.24
CA PHE A 106 7.35 11.40 10.32
C PHE A 106 8.47 12.25 9.76
N ALA A 107 9.00 13.15 10.60
CA ALA A 107 10.14 13.97 10.19
C ALA A 107 11.46 13.19 10.11
N GLN A 108 11.60 12.12 10.91
CA GLN A 108 12.85 11.38 11.09
C GLN A 108 12.69 9.86 11.05
N LEU A 109 11.46 9.36 10.90
CA LEU A 109 11.18 7.93 10.77
C LEU A 109 10.65 7.63 9.37
N LEU A 110 10.70 6.36 9.00
CA LEU A 110 10.06 5.87 7.79
C LEU A 110 8.54 6.07 7.88
N PRO A 111 7.86 6.29 6.73
CA PRO A 111 6.40 6.30 6.69
C PRO A 111 5.84 4.99 7.25
N ALA A 112 4.70 5.05 7.90
CA ALA A 112 4.09 3.88 8.51
C ALA A 112 2.58 3.82 8.29
N VAL A 113 2.04 2.61 8.38
CA VAL A 113 0.60 2.36 8.45
C VAL A 113 0.35 1.55 9.71
N VAL A 114 -0.42 2.14 10.63
CA VAL A 114 -0.55 1.69 12.01
C VAL A 114 -1.99 1.27 12.26
N LEU A 115 -2.18 -0.01 12.58
CA LEU A 115 -3.46 -0.52 13.07
C LEU A 115 -3.61 -0.24 14.57
N MET A 116 -4.78 0.24 14.94
CA MET A 116 -5.17 0.52 16.31
C MET A 116 -6.53 -0.10 16.61
N HIS A 117 -6.72 -0.47 17.88
CA HIS A 117 -7.98 -1.00 18.39
C HIS A 117 -8.37 -0.21 19.64
N THR A 118 -9.66 0.14 19.71
CA THR A 118 -10.24 0.87 20.83
C THR A 118 -11.03 -0.07 21.71
N VAL A 119 -10.66 -0.18 22.99
CA VAL A 119 -11.40 -0.99 23.97
C VAL A 119 -11.73 -0.12 25.16
N ASN A 120 -13.01 -0.05 25.53
CA ASN A 120 -13.49 0.80 26.64
C ASN A 120 -13.05 2.26 26.52
N GLY A 121 -13.02 2.81 25.30
CA GLY A 121 -12.61 4.18 25.02
C GLY A 121 -11.09 4.42 24.99
N ALA A 122 -10.27 3.41 25.30
CA ALA A 122 -8.82 3.49 25.20
C ALA A 122 -8.33 2.91 23.86
N THR A 123 -7.67 3.72 23.04
CA THR A 123 -7.07 3.29 21.78
C THR A 123 -5.62 2.88 21.98
N ALA A 124 -5.27 1.68 21.55
CA ALA A 124 -3.92 1.14 21.57
C ALA A 124 -3.47 0.70 20.17
N ILE A 125 -2.17 0.86 19.88
CA ILE A 125 -1.55 0.30 18.68
C ILE A 125 -1.50 -1.22 18.81
N VAL A 126 -1.79 -1.92 17.71
CA VAL A 126 -1.59 -3.37 17.59
C VAL A 126 -0.16 -3.61 17.10
N PRO A 127 0.79 -4.03 17.97
CA PRO A 127 2.21 -3.96 17.64
C PRO A 127 2.63 -4.89 16.49
N SER A 128 1.90 -5.99 16.27
CA SER A 128 2.15 -6.90 15.14
C SER A 128 1.73 -6.29 13.80
N ALA A 129 0.80 -5.34 13.79
CA ALA A 129 0.16 -4.78 12.60
C ALA A 129 0.58 -3.32 12.35
N VAL A 130 1.89 -3.12 12.30
CA VAL A 130 2.52 -1.83 11.93
C VAL A 130 3.41 -2.06 10.72
N TRP A 131 2.98 -1.55 9.56
CA TRP A 131 3.86 -1.43 8.41
C TRP A 131 4.77 -0.22 8.60
N SER A 132 6.07 -0.35 8.38
CA SER A 132 7.00 0.80 8.34
C SER A 132 8.01 0.60 7.23
N GLY A 133 8.16 1.61 6.36
CA GLY A 133 9.08 1.58 5.23
C GLY A 133 8.42 1.89 3.89
N TYR A 134 9.27 2.14 2.90
CA TYR A 134 8.85 2.34 1.51
C TYR A 134 8.49 1.01 0.85
N THR A 135 7.67 1.07 -0.20
CA THR A 135 7.26 -0.13 -0.93
C THR A 135 7.87 -0.23 -2.31
N GLN A 136 8.41 0.86 -2.86
CA GLN A 136 9.00 0.87 -4.21
C GLN A 136 10.06 -0.23 -4.34
N PRO A 137 10.07 -0.98 -5.44
CA PRO A 137 9.27 -0.82 -6.68
C PRO A 137 7.84 -1.38 -6.61
N TRP A 138 7.46 -2.03 -5.51
CA TRP A 138 6.14 -2.65 -5.34
C TRP A 138 5.03 -1.63 -5.19
N LYS A 139 3.86 -1.96 -5.74
CA LYS A 139 2.66 -1.15 -5.56
C LYS A 139 2.27 -1.15 -4.08
N ALA A 140 2.28 0.03 -3.45
CA ALA A 140 2.13 0.17 -2.01
C ALA A 140 0.86 -0.47 -1.45
N ALA A 141 -0.30 -0.07 -1.99
CA ALA A 141 -1.60 -0.49 -1.47
C ALA A 141 -1.76 -2.03 -1.34
N PRO A 142 -1.65 -2.85 -2.41
CA PRO A 142 -1.81 -4.30 -2.27
C PRO A 142 -0.73 -4.93 -1.38
N HIS A 143 0.48 -4.38 -1.35
CA HIS A 143 1.56 -4.90 -0.54
C HIS A 143 1.30 -4.68 0.97
N ILE A 144 0.96 -3.45 1.35
CA ILE A 144 0.62 -3.07 2.73
C ILE A 144 -0.64 -3.80 3.19
N ARG A 145 -1.69 -3.87 2.36
CA ARG A 145 -2.94 -4.60 2.67
C ARG A 145 -2.67 -6.06 3.01
N ARG A 146 -1.84 -6.75 2.22
CA ARG A 146 -1.48 -8.15 2.45
C ARG A 146 -0.72 -8.33 3.77
N TYR A 147 0.23 -7.44 4.05
CA TYR A 147 0.96 -7.49 5.32
C TYR A 147 0.01 -7.29 6.51
N LEU A 148 -0.81 -6.24 6.48
CA LEU A 148 -1.73 -5.92 7.56
C LEU A 148 -2.82 -6.98 7.75
N SER A 149 -3.33 -7.59 6.67
CA SER A 149 -4.33 -8.66 6.80
C SER A 149 -3.76 -9.93 7.43
N GLN A 150 -2.46 -10.21 7.24
CA GLN A 150 -1.79 -11.32 7.89
C GLN A 150 -1.50 -11.06 9.37
N GLN A 151 -1.22 -9.81 9.74
CA GLN A 151 -0.82 -9.45 11.11
C GLN A 151 -1.95 -8.88 11.99
N GLY A 152 -3.03 -8.42 11.36
CA GLY A 152 -4.10 -7.63 11.98
C GLY A 152 -5.11 -8.42 12.81
N GLY A 153 -4.97 -9.74 12.89
CA GLY A 153 -5.76 -10.60 13.75
C GLY A 153 -7.27 -10.48 13.50
N ALA A 154 -7.99 -9.90 14.48
CA ALA A 154 -9.45 -9.79 14.49
C ALA A 154 -10.00 -8.53 13.79
N ALA A 155 -9.13 -7.70 13.20
CA ALA A 155 -9.57 -6.50 12.51
C ALA A 155 -10.48 -6.83 11.30
N PRO A 156 -11.51 -6.01 11.02
CA PRO A 156 -12.38 -6.21 9.87
C PRO A 156 -11.58 -6.21 8.55
N PRO A 157 -11.72 -7.25 7.70
CA PRO A 157 -10.96 -7.33 6.44
C PRO A 157 -11.18 -6.14 5.50
N ASP A 158 -12.40 -5.58 5.50
CA ASP A 158 -12.76 -4.41 4.72
C ASP A 158 -11.96 -3.16 5.11
N LEU A 159 -11.54 -3.03 6.38
CA LEU A 159 -10.66 -1.94 6.80
C LEU A 159 -9.34 -1.95 6.02
N PHE A 160 -8.79 -3.14 5.78
CA PHE A 160 -7.57 -3.29 4.98
C PHE A 160 -7.89 -3.13 3.48
N GLU A 161 -8.91 -3.79 2.96
CA GLU A 161 -9.26 -3.70 1.53
C GLU A 161 -9.55 -2.25 1.07
N CYS A 162 -10.11 -1.44 1.96
CA CYS A 162 -10.45 -0.03 1.71
C CYS A 162 -9.33 0.98 2.01
N PHE A 163 -8.22 0.53 2.59
CA PHE A 163 -7.02 1.36 2.74
C PHE A 163 -6.50 1.77 1.36
N GLU A 164 -6.34 3.06 1.11
CA GLU A 164 -5.76 3.60 -0.12
C GLU A 164 -4.71 4.65 0.28
N PRO A 165 -3.41 4.45 0.01
CA PRO A 165 -2.38 5.38 0.42
C PRO A 165 -2.66 6.82 -0.05
N GLN A 166 -2.44 7.79 0.83
CA GLN A 166 -2.67 9.22 0.59
C GLN A 166 -1.35 10.00 0.51
N SER A 167 -0.28 9.50 1.11
CA SER A 167 1.00 10.20 1.19
C SER A 167 1.85 10.02 -0.06
N ALA A 168 2.79 10.96 -0.25
CA ALA A 168 3.76 10.89 -1.35
C ALA A 168 4.74 9.72 -1.18
N SER A 169 5.00 9.26 0.05
CA SER A 169 5.96 8.18 0.30
C SER A 169 5.49 6.80 -0.19
N PHE A 170 4.21 6.66 -0.54
CA PHE A 170 3.60 5.44 -1.06
C PHE A 170 3.15 5.54 -2.53
N HIS A 171 3.54 6.61 -3.23
CA HIS A 171 3.29 6.83 -4.66
C HIS A 171 4.58 6.82 -5.48
#